data_AF-A0A7E4W2Z2-F1
#
_entry.id   AF-A0A7E4W2Z2-F1
#
_cell.length_a   1.000
_cell.length_b   1.000
_cell.length_c   1.000
_cell.angle_alpha   90.00
_cell.angle_beta   90.00
_cell.angle_gamma   90.00
#
_symmetry.space_group_name_H-M   'P 1'
#
loop_
_entity.id
_entity.type
_entity.pdbx_description
1 polymer ?
#
loop_
_entity_poly.entity_id
_entity_poly.type
_entity_poly.pdbx_seq_one_letter_code
_entity_poly.pdbx_strand_id
1 'polypeptide(L)'
;MAPISQAVMLRSLNWQVCRAINYALFKTTNLSIAIKYHANRIANPEPYIVIQDSAIRTIDKALECIDFILSHARIITTLDINIEVCNANKYLTQILEKFSSAQHNVQLEVLKIRRRYVGESYPIIADLIYDHAETLREVGRIGLNEAVEGFCDKLHLERLSLMNFDLIDDGDMESVMLQEKTRYCLRRLADSGATFEHLSYTTFTGFELNRHPALRLLKNGNVKSLKLTMQKGTPLQYGSERVLHEGLERLEFVGDMVVHTEFLGRQFPNLNYFDFDRQDLACGMA
;
A
#
# COMPACT_ATOMS: atom_id res chain seq x y z
N MET A 1 2.98 23.63 0.18
CA MET A 1 4.16 24.05 -0.61
C MET A 1 3.63 24.63 -1.91
N ALA A 2 4.25 25.69 -2.46
CA ALA A 2 3.94 26.07 -3.84
C ALA A 2 4.38 24.94 -4.79
N PRO A 3 3.73 24.74 -5.94
CA PRO A 3 4.13 23.73 -6.92
C PRO A 3 5.63 23.85 -7.23
N ILE A 4 6.36 22.73 -7.26
CA ILE A 4 7.81 22.69 -7.52
C ILE A 4 8.18 23.45 -8.79
N SER A 5 7.37 23.34 -9.84
CA SER A 5 7.57 24.07 -11.10
C SER A 5 7.59 25.59 -10.91
N GLN A 6 6.76 26.12 -10.01
CA GLN A 6 6.77 27.55 -9.65
C GLN A 6 7.98 27.86 -8.78
N ALA A 7 8.34 26.99 -7.83
CA ALA A 7 9.53 27.18 -7.01
C ALA A 7 10.81 27.24 -7.87
N VAL A 8 10.98 26.33 -8.83
CA VAL A 8 12.13 26.34 -9.75
C VAL A 8 12.20 27.64 -10.55
N MET A 9 11.07 28.16 -11.06
CA MET A 9 11.02 29.44 -11.76
C MET A 9 11.37 30.64 -10.86
N LEU A 10 10.95 30.62 -9.60
CA LEU A 10 11.18 31.73 -8.66
C LEU A 10 12.63 31.83 -8.16
N ARG A 11 13.44 30.77 -8.29
CA ARG A 11 14.87 30.78 -7.89
C ARG A 11 15.69 31.83 -8.65
N SER A 12 15.31 32.17 -9.87
CA SER A 12 16.04 33.13 -10.72
C SER A 12 15.76 34.60 -10.39
N LEU A 13 14.79 34.90 -9.53
CA LEU A 13 14.38 36.27 -9.24
C LEU A 13 15.31 37.00 -8.26
N ASN A 14 15.72 36.33 -7.16
CA ASN A 14 16.59 36.91 -6.13
C ASN A 14 17.24 35.81 -5.27
N TRP A 15 18.46 36.05 -4.79
CA TRP A 15 19.21 35.15 -3.90
C TRP A 15 18.44 34.77 -2.62
N GLN A 16 17.62 35.67 -2.08
CA GLN A 16 16.79 35.41 -0.89
C GLN A 16 15.73 34.34 -1.17
N VAL A 17 15.08 34.43 -2.34
CA VAL A 17 14.06 33.48 -2.79
C VAL A 17 14.72 32.13 -3.12
N CYS A 18 15.88 32.15 -3.79
CA CYS A 18 16.66 30.94 -4.04
C CYS A 18 17.04 30.22 -2.74
N ARG A 19 17.53 30.95 -1.73
CA ARG A 19 17.89 30.40 -0.42
C ARG A 19 16.67 29.83 0.31
N ALA A 20 15.53 30.52 0.29
CA ALA A 20 14.29 30.05 0.91
C ALA A 20 13.80 28.74 0.27
N ILE A 21 13.89 28.62 -1.06
CA ILE A 21 13.48 27.43 -1.80
C ILE A 21 14.41 26.26 -1.53
N ASN A 22 15.73 26.48 -1.55
CA ASN A 22 16.69 25.44 -1.19
C ASN A 22 16.48 24.94 0.25
N TYR A 23 16.18 25.85 1.19
CA TYR A 23 15.87 25.47 2.57
C TYR A 23 14.55 24.68 2.68
N ALA A 24 13.54 25.05 1.90
CA ALA A 24 12.29 24.32 1.84
C ALA A 24 12.51 22.89 1.30
N LEU A 25 13.26 22.74 0.20
CA LEU A 25 13.61 21.45 -0.39
C LEU A 25 14.45 20.59 0.57
N PHE A 26 15.42 21.20 1.25
CA PHE A 26 16.24 20.51 2.25
C PHE A 26 15.39 19.90 3.40
N LYS A 27 14.31 20.58 3.77
CA LYS A 27 13.36 20.12 4.79
C LYS A 27 12.28 19.19 4.25
N THR A 28 12.19 18.97 2.95
CA THR A 28 11.22 18.03 2.37
C THR A 28 11.60 16.62 2.78
N THR A 29 10.70 15.96 3.51
CA THR A 29 10.81 14.53 3.87
C THR A 29 9.77 13.67 3.14
N ASN A 30 8.76 14.33 2.55
CA ASN A 30 7.59 13.66 1.99
C ASN A 30 7.49 13.98 0.51
N LEU A 31 7.33 12.94 -0.30
CA LEU A 31 7.14 13.07 -1.73
C LEU A 31 5.82 12.42 -2.14
N SER A 32 4.96 13.20 -2.80
CA SER A 32 3.74 12.71 -3.40
C SER A 32 3.86 12.76 -4.91
N ILE A 33 3.59 11.62 -5.55
CA ILE A 33 3.63 11.43 -6.99
C ILE A 33 2.28 10.88 -7.43
N ALA A 34 1.71 11.41 -8.51
CA ALA A 34 0.52 10.83 -9.13
C ALA A 34 0.71 10.65 -10.64
N ILE A 35 0.29 9.51 -11.17
CA ILE A 35 0.30 9.22 -12.61
C ILE A 35 -1.16 9.32 -13.09
N LYS A 36 -1.46 10.26 -13.98
CA LYS A 36 -2.84 10.61 -14.35
C LYS A 36 -3.04 10.68 -15.86
N TYR A 37 -4.23 10.29 -16.32
CA TYR A 37 -4.66 10.57 -17.68
C TYR A 37 -5.02 12.05 -17.87
N HIS A 38 -4.76 12.57 -19.06
CA HIS A 38 -5.33 13.85 -19.48
C HIS A 38 -6.87 13.78 -19.51
N ALA A 39 -7.51 14.94 -19.28
CA ALA A 39 -8.97 15.06 -19.39
C ALA A 39 -9.48 14.66 -20.78
N ASN A 40 -8.71 14.96 -21.84
CA ASN A 40 -8.99 14.51 -23.20
C ASN A 40 -8.06 13.35 -23.59
N ARG A 41 -8.45 12.13 -23.24
CA ARG A 41 -7.71 10.88 -23.52
C ARG A 41 -7.54 10.60 -25.02
N ILE A 42 -8.45 11.11 -25.85
CA ILE A 42 -8.44 10.89 -27.30
C ILE A 42 -7.32 11.71 -27.95
N ALA A 43 -7.18 12.97 -27.52
CA ALA A 43 -6.16 13.86 -28.05
C ALA A 43 -4.76 13.62 -27.44
N ASN A 44 -4.69 13.19 -26.18
CA ASN A 44 -3.44 12.91 -25.48
C ASN A 44 -3.56 11.56 -24.76
N PRO A 45 -3.17 10.46 -25.42
CA PRO A 45 -3.29 9.12 -24.85
C PRO A 45 -2.25 8.86 -23.75
N GLU A 46 -1.09 9.53 -23.81
CA GLU A 46 -0.02 9.37 -22.82
C GLU A 46 -0.39 10.01 -21.47
N PRO A 47 -0.03 9.39 -20.34
CA PRO A 47 -0.29 9.97 -19.03
C PRO A 47 0.68 11.12 -18.72
N TYR A 48 0.26 12.02 -17.83
CA TYR A 48 1.13 13.02 -17.22
C TYR A 48 1.38 12.68 -15.75
N ILE A 49 2.49 13.18 -15.22
CA ILE A 49 2.93 12.89 -13.85
C ILE A 49 2.78 14.18 -13.03
N VAL A 50 2.20 14.07 -11.85
CA VAL A 50 2.12 15.15 -10.87
C VAL A 50 3.11 14.87 -9.76
N ILE A 51 4.01 15.80 -9.47
CA ILE A 51 4.97 15.71 -8.36
C ILE A 51 4.75 16.91 -7.45
N GLN A 52 4.36 16.69 -6.20
CA GLN A 52 4.01 17.75 -5.24
C GLN A 52 3.18 18.88 -5.89
N ASP A 53 2.03 18.51 -6.46
CA ASP A 53 1.07 19.40 -7.13
C ASP A 53 1.55 20.08 -8.43
N SER A 54 2.78 19.77 -8.90
CA SER A 54 3.25 20.19 -10.21
C SER A 54 2.95 19.16 -11.29
N ALA A 55 2.09 19.51 -12.25
CA ALA A 55 1.84 18.68 -13.42
C ALA A 55 2.98 18.77 -14.45
N ILE A 56 3.56 17.63 -14.79
CA ILE A 56 4.69 17.46 -15.71
C ILE A 56 4.24 16.53 -16.83
N ARG A 57 4.38 17.01 -18.08
CA ARG A 57 3.82 16.36 -19.27
C ARG A 57 4.63 15.17 -19.79
N THR A 58 5.92 15.11 -19.47
CA THR A 58 6.83 14.08 -19.98
C THR A 58 7.52 13.36 -18.84
N ILE A 59 7.77 12.07 -19.00
CA ILE A 59 8.44 11.26 -17.99
C ILE A 59 9.86 11.74 -17.72
N ASP A 60 10.63 12.10 -18.77
CA ASP A 60 12.02 12.55 -18.60
C ASP A 60 12.12 13.77 -17.68
N LYS A 61 11.23 14.75 -17.87
CA LYS A 61 11.17 15.94 -17.01
C LYS A 61 10.71 15.61 -15.59
N ALA A 62 9.86 14.59 -15.44
CA ALA A 62 9.43 14.13 -14.13
C ALA A 62 10.60 13.46 -13.40
N LEU A 63 11.39 12.63 -14.08
CA LEU A 63 12.60 12.01 -13.55
C LEU A 63 13.66 13.07 -13.18
N GLU A 64 13.90 14.06 -14.04
CA GLU A 64 14.79 15.19 -13.73
C GLU A 64 14.32 15.96 -12.48
N CYS A 65 13.00 16.16 -12.33
CA CYS A 65 12.42 16.80 -11.17
C CYS A 65 12.64 15.96 -9.90
N ILE A 66 12.47 14.64 -9.97
CA ILE A 66 12.75 13.73 -8.85
C ILE A 66 14.22 13.79 -8.47
N ASP A 67 15.14 13.66 -9.44
CA ASP A 67 16.58 13.74 -9.22
C ASP A 67 16.97 15.08 -8.58
N PHE A 68 16.34 16.17 -9.02
CA PHE A 68 16.53 17.49 -8.44
C PHE A 68 16.07 17.56 -6.97
N ILE A 69 14.91 16.99 -6.64
CA ILE A 69 14.42 16.94 -5.25
C ILE A 69 15.36 16.07 -4.40
N LEU A 70 15.69 14.86 -4.86
CA LEU A 70 16.52 13.90 -4.12
C LEU A 70 17.94 14.44 -3.87
N SER A 71 18.49 15.23 -4.79
CA SER A 71 19.81 15.85 -4.62
C SER A 71 19.83 17.02 -3.62
N HIS A 72 18.68 17.65 -3.35
CA HIS A 72 18.59 18.80 -2.44
C HIS A 72 17.93 18.46 -1.09
N ALA A 73 17.15 17.39 -1.04
CA ALA A 73 16.53 16.91 0.19
C ALA A 73 17.58 16.33 1.13
N ARG A 74 17.42 16.57 2.44
CA ARG A 74 18.27 15.94 3.45
C ARG A 74 18.02 14.44 3.53
N ILE A 75 16.74 14.08 3.65
CA ILE A 75 16.31 12.69 3.75
C ILE A 75 14.81 12.59 3.40
N ILE A 76 14.46 11.68 2.51
CA ILE A 76 13.08 11.34 2.16
C ILE A 76 12.66 10.12 2.97
N THR A 77 11.60 10.27 3.77
CA THR A 77 11.05 9.21 4.62
C THR A 77 9.66 8.77 4.19
N THR A 78 8.90 9.61 3.48
CA THR A 78 7.54 9.26 3.03
C THR A 78 7.43 9.33 1.52
N LEU A 79 6.97 8.24 0.91
CA LEU A 79 6.64 8.15 -0.51
C LEU A 79 5.17 7.77 -0.68
N ASP A 80 4.39 8.64 -1.31
CA ASP A 80 2.97 8.43 -1.61
C ASP A 80 2.75 8.48 -3.13
N ILE A 81 2.40 7.34 -3.71
CA ILE A 81 2.19 7.17 -5.15
C ILE A 81 0.72 6.89 -5.43
N ASN A 82 0.11 7.69 -6.29
CA ASN A 82 -1.26 7.53 -6.72
C ASN A 82 -1.33 7.19 -8.21
N ILE A 83 -1.87 6.04 -8.57
CA ILE A 83 -1.91 5.53 -9.94
C ILE A 83 -3.34 5.67 -10.46
N GLU A 84 -3.61 6.52 -11.45
CA GLU A 84 -4.95 6.70 -12.05
C GLU A 84 -5.00 6.21 -13.50
N VAL A 85 -4.00 5.42 -13.89
CA VAL A 85 -3.72 5.01 -15.27
C VAL A 85 -3.57 3.50 -15.33
N CYS A 86 -4.19 2.86 -16.32
CA CYS A 86 -4.00 1.43 -16.59
C CYS A 86 -2.63 1.21 -17.23
N ASN A 87 -1.99 0.07 -16.95
CA ASN A 87 -0.66 -0.30 -17.43
C ASN A 87 0.43 0.71 -17.01
N ALA A 88 0.35 1.23 -15.79
CA ALA A 88 1.31 2.21 -15.28
C ALA A 88 2.71 1.63 -14.98
N ASN A 89 2.91 0.32 -15.17
CA ASN A 89 4.12 -0.39 -14.77
C ASN A 89 5.41 0.25 -15.34
N LYS A 90 5.43 0.62 -16.63
CA LYS A 90 6.58 1.28 -17.25
C LYS A 90 6.93 2.62 -16.58
N TYR A 91 5.92 3.42 -16.24
CA TYR A 91 6.09 4.72 -15.60
C TYR A 91 6.53 4.57 -14.15
N LEU A 92 5.85 3.67 -13.43
CA LEU A 92 6.11 3.41 -12.02
C LEU A 92 7.52 2.86 -11.80
N THR A 93 7.95 1.90 -12.64
CA THR A 93 9.28 1.29 -12.54
C THR A 93 10.38 2.33 -12.69
N GLN A 94 10.34 3.15 -13.74
CA GLN A 94 11.35 4.22 -13.93
C GLN A 94 11.35 5.25 -12.80
N ILE A 95 10.19 5.55 -12.22
CA ILE A 95 10.10 6.47 -11.06
C ILE A 95 10.71 5.82 -9.83
N LEU A 96 10.37 4.55 -9.54
CA LEU A 96 10.81 3.83 -8.34
C LEU A 96 12.30 3.50 -8.36
N GLU A 97 12.85 3.20 -9.54
CA GLU A 97 14.30 3.00 -9.74
C GLU A 97 15.13 4.19 -9.24
N LYS A 98 14.60 5.42 -9.31
CA LYS A 98 15.28 6.61 -8.76
C LYS A 98 15.40 6.58 -7.25
N PHE A 99 14.42 6.01 -6.55
CA PHE A 99 14.46 5.88 -5.09
C PHE A 99 15.40 4.76 -4.66
N SER A 100 15.35 3.62 -5.34
CA SER A 100 16.30 2.51 -5.10
C SER A 100 17.76 2.93 -5.36
N SER A 101 18.00 3.76 -6.38
CA SER A 101 19.35 4.25 -6.70
C SER A 101 19.85 5.33 -5.73
N ALA A 102 18.97 6.08 -5.07
CA ALA A 102 19.31 7.23 -4.23
C ALA A 102 19.48 6.86 -2.74
N GLN A 103 20.19 5.76 -2.45
CA GLN A 103 20.28 5.12 -1.13
C GLN A 103 20.71 6.05 0.02
N HIS A 104 21.47 7.12 -0.25
CA HIS A 104 21.98 8.01 0.81
C HIS A 104 20.96 9.03 1.32
N ASN A 105 20.02 9.44 0.46
CA ASN A 105 19.04 10.49 0.79
C ASN A 105 17.62 9.94 0.91
N VAL A 106 17.46 8.61 0.84
CA VAL A 106 16.17 7.92 0.93
C VAL A 106 16.25 6.88 2.04
N GLN A 107 15.46 7.07 3.09
CA GLN A 107 15.26 6.12 4.17
C GLN A 107 13.77 6.04 4.44
N LEU A 108 13.06 5.21 3.66
CA LEU A 108 11.61 5.18 3.70
C LEU A 108 11.12 4.62 5.04
N GLU A 109 10.31 5.40 5.72
CA GLU A 109 9.50 5.01 6.88
C GLU A 109 8.06 4.71 6.45
N VAL A 110 7.57 5.39 5.41
CA VAL A 110 6.19 5.27 4.93
C VAL A 110 6.17 5.10 3.41
N LEU A 111 5.61 4.00 2.94
CA LEU A 111 5.34 3.73 1.52
C LEU A 111 3.85 3.52 1.30
N LYS A 112 3.20 4.39 0.52
CA LYS A 112 1.76 4.32 0.22
C LYS A 112 1.54 4.26 -1.28
N ILE A 113 0.79 3.25 -1.73
CA ILE A 113 0.44 3.11 -3.16
C ILE A 113 -1.08 3.11 -3.29
N ARG A 114 -1.64 4.03 -4.06
CA ARG A 114 -3.09 4.23 -4.16
C ARG A 114 -3.58 3.93 -5.57
N ARG A 115 -4.84 3.49 -5.65
CA ARG A 115 -5.61 3.27 -6.89
C ARG A 115 -4.95 2.29 -7.87
N ARG A 116 -4.49 1.15 -7.35
CA ARG A 116 -3.99 0.06 -8.20
C ARG A 116 -5.13 -0.58 -8.99
N TYR A 117 -4.87 -0.90 -10.25
CA TYR A 117 -5.79 -1.66 -11.10
C TYR A 117 -5.70 -3.16 -10.78
N VAL A 118 -6.83 -3.86 -10.91
CA VAL A 118 -6.93 -5.30 -10.69
C VAL A 118 -6.09 -6.04 -11.73
N GLY A 119 -5.35 -7.06 -11.29
CA GLY A 119 -4.45 -7.88 -12.13
C GLY A 119 -3.06 -7.27 -12.34
N GLU A 120 -2.80 -6.03 -11.92
CA GLU A 120 -1.48 -5.42 -12.05
C GLU A 120 -0.57 -5.73 -10.86
N SER A 121 0.60 -6.31 -11.15
CA SER A 121 1.71 -6.50 -10.23
C SER A 121 2.90 -5.62 -10.61
N TYR A 122 3.60 -5.08 -9.60
CA TYR A 122 4.78 -4.23 -9.80
C TYR A 122 5.97 -4.74 -8.96
N PRO A 123 6.81 -5.63 -9.52
CA PRO A 123 7.91 -6.27 -8.80
C PRO A 123 8.88 -5.30 -8.12
N ILE A 124 9.15 -4.14 -8.72
CA ILE A 124 10.03 -3.11 -8.16
C ILE A 124 9.58 -2.61 -6.77
N ILE A 125 8.29 -2.75 -6.41
CA ILE A 125 7.81 -2.43 -5.06
C ILE A 125 8.40 -3.41 -4.04
N ALA A 126 8.52 -4.69 -4.39
CA ALA A 126 9.10 -5.71 -3.53
C ALA A 126 10.57 -5.39 -3.23
N ASP A 127 11.35 -5.03 -4.26
CA ASP A 127 12.74 -4.61 -4.12
C ASP A 127 12.86 -3.39 -3.20
N LEU A 128 12.01 -2.38 -3.41
CA LEU A 128 12.00 -1.17 -2.57
C LEU A 128 11.65 -1.46 -1.10
N ILE A 129 10.72 -2.39 -0.85
CA ILE A 129 10.38 -2.81 0.52
C ILE A 129 11.57 -3.52 1.16
N TYR A 130 12.22 -4.40 0.42
CA TYR A 130 13.38 -5.15 0.90
C TYR A 130 14.55 -4.21 1.24
N ASP A 131 14.86 -3.26 0.36
CA ASP A 131 15.95 -2.29 0.53
C ASP A 131 15.76 -1.38 1.76
N HIS A 132 14.51 -1.10 2.14
CA HIS A 132 14.16 -0.23 3.27
C HIS A 132 13.55 -0.98 4.46
N ALA A 133 13.74 -2.31 4.55
CA ALA A 133 13.07 -3.14 5.54
C ALA A 133 13.33 -2.72 6.99
N GLU A 134 14.52 -2.19 7.29
CA GLU A 134 14.91 -1.76 8.65
C GLU A 134 14.31 -0.40 9.06
N THR A 135 13.95 0.45 8.09
CA THR A 135 13.42 1.81 8.34
C THR A 135 11.91 1.89 8.18
N LEU A 136 11.31 1.01 7.35
CA LEU A 136 9.89 1.03 7.07
C LEU A 136 9.05 0.75 8.33
N ARG A 137 8.06 1.61 8.55
CA ARG A 137 7.06 1.52 9.63
C ARG A 137 5.65 1.37 9.09
N GLU A 138 5.35 1.95 7.93
CA GLU A 138 4.04 1.85 7.30
C GLU A 138 4.17 1.48 5.82
N VAL A 139 3.46 0.42 5.43
CA VAL A 139 3.33 0.02 4.02
C VAL A 139 1.85 -0.11 3.67
N GLY A 140 1.40 0.69 2.71
CA GLY A 140 0.00 0.88 2.38
C GLY A 140 -0.39 0.34 1.00
N ARG A 141 -1.41 -0.53 0.97
CA ARG A 141 -2.10 -1.03 -0.23
C ARG A 141 -1.13 -1.66 -1.23
N ILE A 142 -0.38 -2.66 -0.77
CA ILE A 142 0.43 -3.53 -1.65
C ILE A 142 -0.31 -4.83 -1.95
N GLY A 143 0.02 -5.47 -3.07
CA GLY A 143 -0.51 -6.75 -3.48
C GLY A 143 0.20 -7.89 -2.74
N LEU A 144 -0.37 -9.09 -2.85
CA LEU A 144 0.17 -10.25 -2.16
C LEU A 144 1.47 -10.76 -2.78
N ASN A 145 1.63 -10.69 -4.10
CA ASN A 145 2.86 -11.08 -4.78
C ASN A 145 4.03 -10.21 -4.34
N GLU A 146 3.86 -8.88 -4.34
CA GLU A 146 4.95 -7.98 -3.93
C GLU A 146 5.31 -8.14 -2.46
N ALA A 147 4.30 -8.37 -1.60
CA ALA A 147 4.54 -8.63 -0.19
C ALA A 147 5.34 -9.94 -0.01
N VAL A 148 5.00 -11.01 -0.74
CA VAL A 148 5.69 -12.31 -0.63
C VAL A 148 7.15 -12.22 -1.05
N GLU A 149 7.46 -11.39 -2.04
CA GLU A 149 8.82 -11.19 -2.54
C GLU A 149 9.63 -10.22 -1.69
N GLY A 150 9.02 -9.14 -1.20
CA GLY A 150 9.73 -8.07 -0.50
C GLY A 150 9.88 -8.26 1.02
N PHE A 151 9.07 -9.11 1.65
CA PHE A 151 9.06 -9.22 3.11
C PHE A 151 10.17 -10.15 3.64
N CYS A 152 10.80 -9.71 4.72
CA CYS A 152 11.82 -10.45 5.44
C CYS A 152 11.70 -10.25 6.96
N ASP A 153 12.52 -10.96 7.72
CA ASP A 153 12.55 -10.95 9.19
C ASP A 153 12.99 -9.62 9.82
N LYS A 154 13.61 -8.75 9.03
CA LYS A 154 13.99 -7.38 9.44
C LYS A 154 12.81 -6.41 9.45
N LEU A 155 11.71 -6.75 8.80
CA LEU A 155 10.60 -5.83 8.58
C LEU A 155 9.67 -5.79 9.82
N HIS A 156 9.63 -4.62 10.48
CA HIS A 156 8.80 -4.39 11.66
C HIS A 156 7.88 -3.18 11.47
N LEU A 157 6.69 -3.45 10.93
CA LEU A 157 5.72 -2.41 10.60
C LEU A 157 4.78 -2.12 11.77
N GLU A 158 4.39 -0.86 11.93
CA GLU A 158 3.26 -0.47 12.75
C GLU A 158 1.96 -0.71 12.00
N ARG A 159 1.95 -0.45 10.69
CA ARG A 159 0.76 -0.53 9.83
C ARG A 159 1.09 -1.16 8.48
N LEU A 160 0.36 -2.22 8.17
CA LEU A 160 0.40 -2.89 6.89
C LEU A 160 -0.99 -2.90 6.24
N SER A 161 -1.07 -2.55 4.96
CA SER A 161 -2.28 -2.75 4.17
C SER A 161 -2.01 -3.61 2.94
N LEU A 162 -2.72 -4.73 2.83
CA LEU A 162 -2.59 -5.74 1.79
C LEU A 162 -3.89 -5.86 0.97
N MET A 163 -3.75 -6.33 -0.26
CA MET A 163 -4.86 -6.81 -1.09
C MET A 163 -4.42 -8.00 -1.95
N ASN A 164 -5.37 -8.75 -2.50
CA ASN A 164 -5.10 -9.89 -3.40
C ASN A 164 -5.49 -9.62 -4.87
N PHE A 165 -5.76 -8.36 -5.22
CA PHE A 165 -6.20 -8.01 -6.57
C PHE A 165 -5.14 -8.23 -7.64
N ASP A 166 -3.88 -8.28 -7.25
CA ASP A 166 -2.73 -8.64 -8.10
C ASP A 166 -2.70 -10.13 -8.48
N LEU A 167 -3.50 -10.97 -7.81
CA LEU A 167 -3.61 -12.41 -8.09
C LEU A 167 -4.76 -12.77 -9.03
N ILE A 168 -5.58 -11.78 -9.43
CA ILE A 168 -6.75 -11.98 -10.25
C ILE A 168 -6.32 -12.07 -11.71
N ASP A 169 -6.42 -13.27 -12.28
CA ASP A 169 -6.29 -13.50 -13.72
C ASP A 169 -7.66 -13.38 -14.38
N ASP A 170 -7.73 -12.80 -15.58
CA ASP A 170 -8.93 -12.72 -16.43
C ASP A 170 -10.19 -12.11 -15.79
N GLY A 171 -10.03 -11.35 -14.70
CA GLY A 171 -11.12 -10.64 -14.03
C GLY A 171 -12.04 -11.50 -13.17
N ASP A 172 -11.74 -12.80 -12.98
CA ASP A 172 -12.54 -13.67 -12.12
C ASP A 172 -12.19 -13.48 -10.64
N MET A 173 -13.01 -12.66 -9.97
CA MET A 173 -12.82 -12.26 -8.58
C MET A 173 -13.33 -13.30 -7.54
N GLU A 174 -13.98 -14.38 -7.99
CA GLU A 174 -14.53 -15.44 -7.13
C GLU A 174 -13.96 -16.84 -7.46
N SER A 175 -12.94 -16.93 -8.31
CA SER A 175 -12.38 -18.22 -8.74
C SER A 175 -11.77 -19.04 -7.59
N VAL A 176 -11.89 -20.36 -7.68
CA VAL A 176 -11.20 -21.30 -6.77
C VAL A 176 -9.68 -21.09 -6.84
N MET A 177 -9.15 -20.78 -8.03
CA MET A 177 -7.73 -20.52 -8.26
C MET A 177 -7.26 -19.28 -7.50
N LEU A 178 -8.03 -18.19 -7.49
CA LEU A 178 -7.72 -16.99 -6.70
C LEU A 178 -7.63 -17.31 -5.21
N GLN A 179 -8.55 -18.13 -4.69
CA GLN A 179 -8.51 -18.55 -3.29
C GLN A 179 -7.27 -19.39 -2.97
N GLU A 180 -6.88 -20.30 -3.85
CA GLU A 180 -5.68 -21.12 -3.68
C GLU A 180 -4.40 -20.30 -3.73
N LYS A 181 -4.26 -19.39 -4.71
CA LYS A 181 -3.15 -18.44 -4.80
C LYS A 181 -3.08 -17.55 -3.56
N THR A 182 -4.21 -17.00 -3.12
CA THR A 182 -4.30 -16.19 -1.89
C THR A 182 -3.78 -17.00 -0.69
N ARG A 183 -4.25 -18.24 -0.49
CA ARG A 183 -3.78 -19.11 0.61
C ARG A 183 -2.30 -19.45 0.51
N TYR A 184 -1.77 -19.61 -0.70
CA TYR A 184 -0.35 -19.81 -0.92
C TYR A 184 0.46 -18.58 -0.47
N CYS A 185 0.09 -17.39 -0.92
CA CYS A 185 0.77 -16.15 -0.56
C CYS A 185 0.67 -15.86 0.95
N LEU A 186 -0.50 -16.04 1.58
CA LEU A 186 -0.64 -15.85 3.03
C LEU A 186 0.26 -16.80 3.83
N ARG A 187 0.44 -18.06 3.39
CA ARG A 187 1.38 -19.00 4.03
C ARG A 187 2.81 -18.51 3.90
N ARG A 188 3.22 -18.09 2.71
CA ARG A 188 4.57 -17.56 2.45
C ARG A 188 4.85 -16.31 3.29
N LEU A 189 3.90 -15.39 3.37
CA LEU A 189 4.00 -14.20 4.20
C LEU A 189 4.13 -14.54 5.68
N ALA A 190 3.35 -15.51 6.17
CA ALA A 190 3.44 -15.97 7.55
C ALA A 190 4.81 -16.57 7.90
N ASP A 191 5.54 -17.04 6.88
CA ASP A 191 6.87 -17.64 7.01
C ASP A 191 8.01 -16.65 6.71
N SER A 192 7.70 -15.39 6.36
CA SER A 192 8.69 -14.37 6.04
C SER A 192 9.46 -13.84 7.26
N GLY A 193 8.90 -14.00 8.47
CA GLY A 193 9.43 -13.43 9.70
C GLY A 193 9.05 -11.96 9.94
N ALA A 194 8.43 -11.29 8.97
CA ALA A 194 7.97 -9.92 9.11
C ALA A 194 6.88 -9.80 10.19
N THR A 195 6.92 -8.73 10.96
CA THR A 195 5.90 -8.43 11.99
C THR A 195 5.17 -7.13 11.68
N PHE A 196 3.88 -7.08 12.01
CA PHE A 196 3.07 -5.90 11.82
C PHE A 196 1.96 -5.79 12.87
N GLU A 197 1.90 -4.67 13.59
CA GLU A 197 0.93 -4.51 14.68
C GLU A 197 -0.51 -4.38 14.18
N HIS A 198 -0.70 -3.62 13.10
CA HIS A 198 -1.99 -3.43 12.44
C HIS A 198 -1.97 -3.96 11.00
N LEU A 199 -2.91 -4.85 10.68
CA LEU A 199 -3.16 -5.34 9.33
C LEU A 199 -4.50 -4.82 8.80
N SER A 200 -4.48 -4.14 7.65
CA SER A 200 -5.66 -3.78 6.87
C SER A 200 -5.71 -4.59 5.57
N TYR A 201 -6.52 -5.63 5.53
CA TYR A 201 -6.64 -6.52 4.38
C TYR A 201 -7.88 -6.20 3.55
N THR A 202 -7.72 -6.00 2.24
CA THR A 202 -8.84 -5.75 1.30
C THR A 202 -8.91 -6.88 0.28
N THR A 203 -10.07 -7.50 0.13
CA THR A 203 -10.28 -8.53 -0.90
C THR A 203 -11.72 -8.52 -1.38
N PHE A 204 -11.97 -9.14 -2.54
CA PHE A 204 -13.32 -9.44 -2.97
C PHE A 204 -13.92 -10.60 -2.16
N THR A 205 -13.18 -11.71 -2.04
CA THR A 205 -13.54 -12.92 -1.26
C THR A 205 -12.30 -13.62 -0.67
N GLY A 206 -12.48 -14.61 0.21
CA GLY A 206 -11.44 -15.62 0.48
C GLY A 206 -10.49 -15.37 1.66
N PHE A 207 -10.70 -14.32 2.47
CA PHE A 207 -9.95 -14.13 3.73
C PHE A 207 -10.75 -14.63 4.93
N GLU A 208 -10.66 -15.94 5.18
CA GLU A 208 -11.36 -16.60 6.29
C GLU A 208 -10.45 -16.74 7.51
N LEU A 209 -10.84 -16.10 8.62
CA LEU A 209 -10.11 -16.10 9.89
C LEU A 209 -10.12 -17.46 10.57
N ASN A 210 -10.98 -18.39 10.20
CA ASN A 210 -10.96 -19.74 10.77
C ASN A 210 -9.95 -20.66 10.06
N ARG A 211 -9.44 -20.25 8.89
CA ARG A 211 -8.53 -21.08 8.09
C ARG A 211 -7.07 -20.86 8.48
N HIS A 212 -6.31 -21.94 8.37
CA HIS A 212 -4.91 -22.00 8.81
C HIS A 212 -3.99 -20.92 8.17
N PRO A 213 -4.06 -20.59 6.86
CA PRO A 213 -3.17 -19.59 6.28
C PRO A 213 -3.32 -18.19 6.88
N ALA A 214 -4.57 -17.71 7.02
CA ALA A 214 -4.84 -16.38 7.58
C ALA A 214 -4.48 -16.33 9.07
N LEU A 215 -4.87 -17.35 9.84
CA LEU A 215 -4.51 -17.44 11.27
C LEU A 215 -3.01 -17.46 11.50
N ARG A 216 -2.29 -18.25 10.69
CA ARG A 216 -0.83 -18.34 10.81
C ARG A 216 -0.18 -17.00 10.51
N LEU A 217 -0.66 -16.27 9.50
CA LEU A 217 -0.18 -14.92 9.20
C LEU A 217 -0.39 -13.98 10.38
N LEU A 218 -1.60 -13.95 10.95
CA LEU A 218 -1.92 -13.07 12.07
C LEU A 218 -1.04 -13.38 13.30
N LYS A 219 -0.88 -14.67 13.64
CA LYS A 219 -0.07 -15.10 14.78
C LYS A 219 1.41 -14.82 14.59
N ASN A 220 1.98 -15.25 13.46
CA ASN A 220 3.41 -15.10 13.21
C ASN A 220 3.78 -13.61 12.98
N GLY A 221 2.86 -12.82 12.42
CA GLY A 221 3.02 -11.39 12.25
C GLY A 221 2.82 -10.57 13.53
N ASN A 222 2.45 -11.19 14.66
CA ASN A 222 2.12 -10.51 15.92
C ASN A 222 1.03 -9.43 15.77
N VAL A 223 -0.01 -9.72 15.00
CA VAL A 223 -1.08 -8.77 14.69
C VAL A 223 -1.95 -8.53 15.92
N LYS A 224 -2.05 -7.26 16.35
CA LYS A 224 -2.91 -6.81 17.44
C LYS A 224 -4.20 -6.18 16.94
N SER A 225 -4.18 -5.61 15.75
CA SER A 225 -5.33 -4.94 15.15
C SER A 225 -5.55 -5.40 13.71
N LEU A 226 -6.75 -5.86 13.41
CA LEU A 226 -7.15 -6.29 12.08
C LEU A 226 -8.32 -5.45 11.58
N LYS A 227 -8.16 -4.86 10.39
CA LYS A 227 -9.25 -4.35 9.58
C LYS A 227 -9.39 -5.20 8.33
N LEU A 228 -10.57 -5.76 8.12
CA LEU A 228 -10.85 -6.61 6.98
C LEU A 228 -11.99 -6.00 6.16
N THR A 229 -11.66 -5.62 4.92
CA THR A 229 -12.60 -5.07 3.96
C THR A 229 -12.90 -6.15 2.90
N MET A 230 -14.14 -6.64 2.86
CA MET A 230 -14.57 -7.73 1.96
C MET A 230 -15.91 -7.45 1.32
N GLN A 231 -16.02 -7.64 0.00
CA GLN A 231 -17.31 -7.48 -0.69
C GLN A 231 -18.26 -8.64 -0.41
N LYS A 232 -17.75 -9.88 -0.33
CA LYS A 232 -18.56 -11.07 -0.07
C LYS A 232 -17.80 -12.10 0.75
N GLY A 233 -18.57 -13.01 1.35
CA GLY A 233 -18.08 -14.19 2.06
C GLY A 233 -18.36 -14.14 3.55
N THR A 234 -17.71 -15.04 4.28
CA THR A 234 -17.92 -15.22 5.71
C THR A 234 -16.56 -15.24 6.40
N PRO A 235 -16.09 -14.12 6.99
CA PRO A 235 -14.76 -14.06 7.61
C PRO A 235 -14.64 -15.04 8.80
N LEU A 236 -15.74 -15.30 9.49
CA LEU A 236 -15.82 -16.19 10.65
C LEU A 236 -16.93 -17.23 10.41
N GLN A 237 -16.56 -18.50 10.32
CA GLN A 237 -17.55 -19.58 10.22
C GLN A 237 -18.31 -19.73 11.54
N TYR A 238 -19.61 -20.00 11.43
CA TYR A 238 -20.50 -20.25 12.55
C TYR A 238 -20.08 -21.49 13.37
N GLY A 239 -20.21 -21.41 14.70
CA GLY A 239 -20.05 -22.57 15.59
C GLY A 239 -18.62 -22.97 15.96
N SER A 240 -17.59 -22.22 15.55
CA SER A 240 -16.22 -22.46 16.04
C SER A 240 -16.02 -21.83 17.42
N GLU A 241 -16.05 -22.65 18.48
CA GLU A 241 -15.75 -22.19 19.85
C GLU A 241 -14.24 -22.12 20.17
N ARG A 242 -13.39 -22.49 19.21
CA ARG A 242 -11.94 -22.50 19.39
C ARG A 242 -11.36 -21.09 19.46
N VAL A 243 -10.42 -20.88 20.39
CA VAL A 243 -9.57 -19.69 20.43
C VAL A 243 -8.76 -19.59 19.14
N LEU A 244 -9.00 -18.54 18.37
CA LEU A 244 -8.39 -18.29 17.08
C LEU A 244 -7.07 -17.54 17.26
N HIS A 245 -7.09 -16.41 17.96
CA HIS A 245 -5.92 -15.55 18.18
C HIS A 245 -6.02 -14.79 19.50
N GLU A 246 -5.14 -15.09 20.46
CA GLU A 246 -5.17 -14.46 21.78
C GLU A 246 -4.65 -13.02 21.75
N GLY A 247 -3.62 -12.70 20.96
CA GLY A 247 -3.05 -11.35 20.89
C GLY A 247 -3.86 -10.32 20.10
N LEU A 248 -5.04 -10.67 19.57
CA LEU A 248 -5.83 -9.75 18.76
C LEU A 248 -6.73 -8.90 19.66
N GLU A 249 -6.53 -7.60 19.65
CA GLU A 249 -7.19 -6.63 20.52
C GLU A 249 -8.29 -5.86 19.78
N ARG A 250 -8.12 -5.59 18.49
CA ARG A 250 -9.07 -4.79 17.70
C ARG A 250 -9.43 -5.48 16.40
N LEU A 251 -10.72 -5.55 16.09
CA LEU A 251 -11.25 -6.20 14.90
C LEU A 251 -12.30 -5.30 14.23
N GLU A 252 -12.07 -4.94 12.97
CA GLU A 252 -12.98 -4.15 12.15
C GLU A 252 -13.36 -4.94 10.89
N PHE A 253 -14.66 -5.06 10.63
CA PHE A 253 -15.19 -5.60 9.38
C PHE A 253 -15.89 -4.51 8.57
N VAL A 254 -15.57 -4.41 7.28
CA VAL A 254 -16.20 -3.46 6.36
C VAL A 254 -16.62 -4.15 5.07
N GLY A 255 -17.88 -4.02 4.69
CA GLY A 255 -18.41 -4.52 3.42
C GLY A 255 -19.64 -5.42 3.54
N ASP A 256 -20.08 -6.05 2.45
CA ASP A 256 -21.30 -6.86 2.39
C ASP A 256 -21.05 -8.35 2.71
N MET A 257 -20.40 -8.60 3.86
CA MET A 257 -20.07 -9.94 4.33
C MET A 257 -21.04 -10.45 5.40
N VAL A 258 -21.12 -11.78 5.54
CA VAL A 258 -21.90 -12.43 6.59
C VAL A 258 -21.04 -12.58 7.83
N VAL A 259 -21.37 -11.87 8.91
CA VAL A 259 -20.60 -11.90 10.16
C VAL A 259 -21.40 -12.61 11.26
N HIS A 260 -20.79 -13.66 11.83
CA HIS A 260 -21.27 -14.37 13.01
C HIS A 260 -20.48 -13.88 14.23
N THR A 261 -21.16 -13.24 15.18
CA THR A 261 -20.53 -12.57 16.33
C THR A 261 -20.69 -13.34 17.64
N GLU A 262 -21.45 -14.43 17.64
CA GLU A 262 -21.91 -15.14 18.84
C GLU A 262 -20.76 -15.70 19.68
N PHE A 263 -19.62 -15.98 19.05
CA PHE A 263 -18.44 -16.59 19.69
C PHE A 263 -17.21 -15.67 19.71
N LEU A 264 -17.34 -14.40 19.33
CA LEU A 264 -16.18 -13.49 19.18
C LEU A 264 -15.31 -13.41 20.45
N GLY A 265 -15.93 -13.24 21.62
CA GLY A 265 -15.19 -13.15 22.88
C GLY A 265 -14.44 -14.44 23.26
N ARG A 266 -14.89 -15.60 22.77
CA ARG A 266 -14.17 -16.88 22.95
C ARG A 266 -13.08 -17.06 21.90
N GLN A 267 -13.36 -16.66 20.66
CA GLN A 267 -12.42 -16.75 19.54
C GLN A 267 -11.24 -15.78 19.70
N PHE A 268 -11.48 -14.61 20.29
CA PHE A 268 -10.51 -13.56 20.53
C PHE A 268 -10.61 -13.05 21.98
N PRO A 269 -10.00 -13.77 22.95
CA PRO A 269 -10.15 -13.48 24.38
C PRO A 269 -9.75 -12.07 24.83
N ASN A 270 -8.79 -11.44 24.13
CA ASN A 270 -8.30 -10.09 24.45
C ASN A 270 -8.91 -9.00 23.57
N LEU A 271 -9.98 -9.31 22.81
CA LEU A 271 -10.64 -8.35 21.94
C LEU A 271 -11.34 -7.27 22.78
N ASN A 272 -10.84 -6.03 22.70
CA ASN A 272 -11.38 -4.87 23.40
C ASN A 272 -12.20 -3.94 22.50
N TYR A 273 -12.06 -4.10 21.17
CA TYR A 273 -12.78 -3.31 20.18
C TYR A 273 -13.23 -4.21 19.04
N PHE A 274 -14.53 -4.13 18.74
CA PHE A 274 -15.14 -4.77 17.59
C PHE A 274 -16.07 -3.79 16.89
N ASP A 275 -15.95 -3.70 15.57
CA ASP A 275 -16.84 -2.90 14.75
C ASP A 275 -17.16 -3.63 13.44
N PHE A 276 -18.39 -3.45 12.96
CA PHE A 276 -18.86 -4.00 11.69
C PHE A 276 -19.70 -2.96 10.95
N ASP A 277 -19.16 -2.49 9.83
CA ASP A 277 -19.79 -1.52 8.96
C ASP A 277 -20.20 -2.19 7.64
N ARG A 278 -21.50 -2.40 7.47
CA ARG A 278 -22.04 -3.02 6.27
C ARG A 278 -22.11 -1.97 5.17
N GLN A 279 -21.30 -2.16 4.13
CA GLN A 279 -21.24 -1.26 2.97
C GLN A 279 -21.27 -2.08 1.68
N ASP A 280 -22.03 -1.64 0.68
CA ASP A 280 -21.84 -2.17 -0.67
C ASP A 280 -20.62 -1.49 -1.31
N LEU A 281 -19.49 -2.19 -1.38
CA LEU A 281 -18.26 -1.64 -1.94
C LEU A 281 -18.34 -1.46 -3.46
N ALA A 282 -19.34 -2.03 -4.14
CA ALA A 282 -19.56 -1.84 -5.57
C ALA A 282 -20.30 -0.53 -5.88
N CYS A 283 -21.25 -0.12 -5.02
CA CYS A 283 -22.06 1.08 -5.24
C CYS A 283 -21.67 2.26 -4.33
N GLY A 284 -20.82 2.04 -3.33
CA GLY A 284 -20.36 3.09 -2.40
C GLY A 284 -21.46 3.71 -1.54
N MET A 285 -22.63 3.07 -1.46
CA MET A 285 -23.72 3.50 -0.58
C MET A 285 -23.73 2.63 0.67
N ALA A 286 -23.74 3.31 1.82
CA ALA A 286 -24.04 2.73 3.13
C ALA A 286 -25.55 2.50 3.29
#